data_AF-A0A3D3ULI6-F1
#
_entry.id   AF-A0A3D3ULI6-F1
#
_cell.length_a   1.000
_cell.length_b   1.000
_cell.length_c   1.000
_cell.angle_alpha   90.00
_cell.angle_beta   90.00
_cell.angle_gamma   90.00
#
_symmetry.space_group_name_H-M   'P 1'
#
loop_
_entity.id
_entity.type
_entity.pdbx_description
1 polymer ?
#
loop_
_entity_poly.entity_id
_entity_poly.type
_entity_poly.pdbx_seq_one_letter_code
_entity_poly.pdbx_strand_id
1 'polypeptide(L)'
;MRVTLDSQILFDEQALDISAGSFSRDSIERVVPGLDGAISIDLGRRGRQIKQTGTLRAKSREQMNDRIDAISAYMDGETHTLVTRSGRELANLRMDSFKVSGEHSNGTGIVVDYEIVYTQLACT
;
A
#
# COMPACT_ATOMS: atom_id res chain seq x y z
N MET A 1 16.56 3.99 -9.92
CA MET A 1 16.32 3.35 -8.61
C MET A 1 15.10 2.48 -8.74
N ARG A 2 15.12 1.29 -8.13
CA ARG A 2 14.04 0.30 -8.22
C ARG A 2 13.08 0.41 -7.06
N VAL A 3 11.84 -0.03 -7.25
CA VAL A 3 10.89 -0.15 -6.13
C VAL A 3 11.22 -1.41 -5.34
N THR A 4 11.41 -1.25 -4.04
CA THR A 4 11.72 -2.36 -3.13
C THR A 4 10.84 -2.32 -1.90
N LEU A 5 10.36 -3.48 -1.46
CA LEU A 5 9.73 -3.68 -0.16
C LEU A 5 10.73 -4.44 0.71
N ASP A 6 11.13 -3.88 1.85
CA ASP A 6 12.17 -4.43 2.73
C ASP A 6 13.46 -4.83 2.00
N SER A 7 13.89 -3.96 1.08
CA SER A 7 15.05 -4.19 0.19
C SER A 7 14.90 -5.33 -0.83
N GLN A 8 13.72 -5.94 -0.94
CA GLN A 8 13.40 -6.95 -1.95
C GLN A 8 12.70 -6.34 -3.17
N ILE A 9 13.11 -6.78 -4.36
CA ILE A 9 12.52 -6.35 -5.64
C ILE A 9 11.38 -7.31 -5.99
N LEU A 10 10.17 -7.01 -5.51
CA LEU A 10 8.98 -7.86 -5.70
C LEU A 10 8.07 -7.41 -6.86
N PHE A 11 8.25 -6.17 -7.33
CA PHE A 11 7.33 -5.52 -8.25
C PHE A 11 7.97 -5.19 -9.59
N ASP A 12 7.22 -5.34 -10.68
CA ASP A 12 7.65 -4.92 -12.02
C ASP A 12 7.45 -3.41 -12.20
N GLU A 13 8.49 -2.72 -12.68
CA GLU A 13 8.54 -1.24 -12.71
C GLU A 13 7.74 -0.59 -13.84
N GLN A 14 7.34 -1.36 -14.87
CA GLN A 14 6.82 -0.80 -16.11
C GLN A 14 5.42 -0.18 -15.99
N ALA A 15 4.62 -0.59 -15.01
CA ALA A 15 3.24 -0.11 -14.85
C ALA A 15 2.88 0.11 -13.37
N LEU A 16 3.88 0.34 -12.53
CA LEU A 16 3.69 0.55 -11.10
C LEU A 16 3.33 2.02 -10.82
N ASP A 17 2.16 2.23 -10.23
CA ASP A 17 1.72 3.50 -9.64
C ASP A 17 1.62 3.37 -8.12
N ILE A 18 2.15 4.36 -7.41
CA ILE A 18 2.05 4.44 -5.95
C ILE A 18 1.39 5.78 -5.63
N SER A 19 0.15 5.70 -5.19
CA SER A 19 -0.67 6.84 -4.78
C SER A 19 -0.81 6.85 -3.26
N ALA A 20 -0.08 7.74 -2.60
CA ALA A 20 -0.24 7.97 -1.16
C ALA A 20 -1.46 8.87 -0.93
N GLY A 21 -2.44 8.37 -0.17
CA GLY A 21 -3.59 9.16 0.26
C GLY A 21 -3.18 10.33 1.17
N SER A 22 -4.10 11.27 1.35
CA SER A 22 -3.95 12.34 2.33
C SER A 22 -3.93 11.78 3.74
N PHE A 23 -3.19 12.44 4.65
CA PHE A 23 -3.29 12.14 6.07
C PHE A 23 -4.69 12.50 6.54
N SER A 24 -5.44 11.51 7.04
CA SER A 24 -6.71 11.74 7.69
C SER A 24 -6.46 12.29 9.10
N ARG A 25 -7.06 13.44 9.42
CA ARG A 25 -7.23 13.92 10.80
C ARG A 25 -8.69 13.70 11.16
N ASP A 26 -8.95 12.82 12.11
CA ASP A 26 -10.27 12.75 12.74
C ASP A 26 -10.38 13.90 13.76
N SER A 27 -11.34 14.78 13.56
CA SER A 27 -11.78 15.75 14.56
C SER A 27 -13.14 15.32 15.08
N ILE A 28 -13.27 15.07 16.38
CA ILE A 28 -14.60 14.95 16.99
C ILE A 28 -15.07 16.36 17.28
N GLU A 29 -16.18 16.75 16.65
CA GLU A 29 -16.92 17.95 17.01
C GLU A 29 -17.97 17.58 18.07
N ARG A 30 -17.80 18.07 19.30
CA ARG A 30 -18.86 18.02 20.31
C ARG A 30 -19.59 19.35 20.34
N VAL A 31 -20.88 19.32 20.02
CA VAL A 31 -21.80 20.45 20.22
C VAL A 31 -22.51 20.24 21.55
N VAL A 32 -22.40 21.23 22.46
CA VAL A 32 -23.08 21.21 23.76
C VAL A 32 -24.20 22.25 23.71
N PRO A 33 -25.47 21.87 23.96
CA PRO A 33 -26.57 22.83 23.95
C PRO A 33 -26.38 23.87 25.07
N GLY A 34 -26.37 25.15 24.71
CA GLY A 34 -26.17 26.28 25.62
C GLY A 34 -24.80 26.97 25.55
N LEU A 35 -23.92 26.54 24.64
CA LEU A 35 -22.62 27.17 24.36
C LEU A 35 -22.52 27.45 22.85
N ASP A 36 -22.31 28.71 22.44
CA ASP A 36 -22.06 29.03 21.04
C ASP A 36 -20.60 28.69 20.67
N GLY A 37 -20.40 27.44 20.26
CA GLY A 37 -19.13 26.93 19.75
C GLY A 37 -19.04 25.40 19.78
N ALA A 38 -18.50 24.81 18.71
CA ALA A 38 -18.14 23.39 18.68
C ALA A 38 -16.75 23.20 19.29
N ILE A 39 -16.62 22.28 20.25
CA ILE A 39 -15.30 21.85 20.72
C ILE A 39 -14.79 20.83 19.70
N SER A 40 -13.77 21.22 18.93
CA SER A 40 -13.03 20.33 18.05
C SER A 40 -11.90 19.66 18.83
N ILE A 41 -12.03 18.36 19.07
CA ILE A 41 -10.98 17.56 19.72
C ILE A 41 -10.18 16.88 18.61
N ASP A 42 -8.93 17.31 18.41
CA ASP A 42 -7.97 16.70 17.49
C ASP A 42 -7.53 15.35 18.09
N LEU A 43 -7.94 14.22 17.48
CA LEU A 43 -7.65 12.87 17.99
C LEU A 43 -6.26 12.35 17.58
N GLY A 44 -5.35 13.24 17.21
CA GLY A 44 -4.00 12.91 16.76
C GLY A 44 -3.93 12.45 15.30
N ARG A 45 -2.71 12.20 14.83
CA ARG A 45 -2.46 11.71 13.47
C ARG A 45 -2.76 10.22 13.39
N ARG A 46 -3.91 9.86 12.83
CA ARG A 46 -4.10 8.48 12.35
C ARG A 46 -3.26 8.29 11.09
N GLY A 47 -2.76 7.07 10.92
CA GLY A 47 -1.94 6.69 9.77
C GLY A 47 -2.59 7.05 8.43
N ARG A 48 -1.80 7.15 7.36
CA ARG A 48 -2.35 7.37 6.01
C ARG A 48 -2.40 6.06 5.25
N GLN A 49 -3.42 5.91 4.40
CA GLN A 49 -3.45 4.80 3.45
C GLN A 49 -2.59 5.11 2.24
N ILE A 50 -1.82 4.13 1.79
CA ILE A 50 -1.03 4.18 0.58
C ILE A 50 -1.54 3.06 -0.31
N LYS A 51 -1.96 3.44 -1.52
CA LYS A 51 -2.42 2.52 -2.53
C LYS A 51 -1.31 2.32 -3.55
N GLN A 52 -0.95 1.07 -3.80
CA GLN A 52 -0.03 0.68 -4.85
C GLN A 52 -0.78 -0.17 -5.86
N THR A 53 -0.75 0.22 -7.12
CA THR A 53 -1.31 -0.55 -8.22
C THR A 53 -0.22 -0.84 -9.23
N GLY A 54 -0.24 -2.02 -9.82
CA GLY A 54 0.72 -2.35 -10.85
C GLY A 54 0.36 -3.61 -11.61
N THR A 55 1.29 -4.06 -12.44
CA THR A 55 1.17 -5.33 -13.14
C THR A 55 2.34 -6.22 -12.77
N LEU A 56 2.11 -7.49 -12.46
CA LEU A 56 3.15 -8.50 -12.32
C LEU A 56 3.26 -9.29 -13.62
N ARG A 57 4.48 -9.65 -13.99
CA ARG A 57 4.75 -10.51 -15.16
C ARG A 57 5.55 -11.72 -14.76
N ALA A 58 5.12 -12.89 -15.22
CA ALA A 58 5.80 -14.15 -15.00
C ALA A 58 5.86 -14.98 -16.28
N LYS A 59 6.84 -15.88 -16.40
CA LYS A 59 6.96 -16.77 -17.57
C LYS A 59 5.98 -17.94 -17.52
N SER A 60 5.55 -18.35 -16.32
CA SER A 60 4.63 -19.46 -16.09
C SER A 60 3.65 -19.13 -14.97
N ARG A 61 2.59 -19.94 -14.86
CA ARG A 61 1.60 -19.85 -13.78
C ARG A 61 2.23 -20.06 -12.42
N GLU A 62 3.11 -21.04 -12.33
CA GLU A 62 3.85 -21.39 -11.11
C GLU A 62 4.68 -20.20 -10.63
N GLN A 63 5.48 -19.57 -11.52
CA GLN A 63 6.24 -18.37 -11.16
C GLN A 63 5.35 -17.18 -10.78
N MET A 64 4.15 -17.09 -11.35
CA MET A 64 3.19 -16.05 -10.94
C MET A 64 2.70 -16.32 -9.52
N ASN A 65 2.34 -17.56 -9.22
CA ASN A 65 1.90 -17.97 -7.89
C ASN A 65 3.02 -17.76 -6.86
N ASP A 66 4.27 -18.14 -7.17
CA ASP A 66 5.42 -17.92 -6.28
C ASP A 66 5.60 -16.43 -5.94
N ARG A 67 5.37 -15.53 -6.92
CA ARG A 67 5.42 -14.08 -6.70
C ARG A 67 4.25 -13.58 -5.85
N ILE A 68 3.05 -14.08 -6.11
CA ILE A 68 1.85 -13.74 -5.33
C ILE A 68 2.03 -14.21 -3.89
N ASP A 69 2.55 -15.41 -3.67
CA ASP A 69 2.83 -15.98 -2.35
C ASP A 69 3.93 -15.19 -1.63
N ALA A 70 4.99 -14.80 -2.34
CA ALA A 70 6.05 -13.96 -1.79
C ALA A 70 5.52 -12.59 -1.33
N ILE A 71 4.60 -11.96 -2.09
CA ILE A 71 3.96 -10.69 -1.69
C ILE A 71 2.98 -10.93 -0.54
N SER A 72 2.21 -12.01 -0.58
CA SER A 72 1.23 -12.35 0.46
C SER A 72 1.91 -12.68 1.80
N ALA A 73 3.16 -13.13 1.80
CA ALA A 73 3.95 -13.35 3.01
C ALA A 73 4.15 -12.05 3.83
N TYR A 74 4.11 -10.87 3.19
CA TYR A 74 4.15 -9.56 3.85
C TYR A 74 2.79 -9.13 4.44
N MET A 75 1.76 -9.98 4.35
CA MET A 75 0.52 -9.84 5.11
C MET A 75 0.61 -10.57 6.47
N ASP A 76 1.78 -10.52 7.10
CA ASP A 76 2.05 -11.07 8.44
C ASP A 76 1.51 -10.18 9.57
N GLY A 77 1.14 -8.94 9.24
CA GLY A 77 0.68 -7.93 10.20
C GLY A 77 1.80 -7.06 10.76
N GLU A 78 3.04 -7.28 10.34
CA GLU A 78 4.19 -6.45 10.66
C GLU A 78 4.26 -5.18 9.80
N THR A 79 5.22 -4.31 10.13
CA THR A 79 5.45 -3.08 9.39
C THR A 79 6.70 -3.20 8.53
N HIS A 80 6.56 -2.84 7.27
CA HIS A 80 7.59 -2.91 6.26
C HIS A 80 7.97 -1.51 5.76
N THR A 81 9.06 -1.46 5.01
CA THR A 81 9.60 -0.23 4.40
C THR A 81 9.54 -0.35 2.88
N LEU A 82 8.76 0.55 2.25
CA LEU A 82 8.66 0.62 0.79
C LEU A 82 9.50 1.79 0.27
N VAL A 83 10.44 1.50 -0.62
CA VAL A 83 11.21 2.51 -1.34
C VAL A 83 10.61 2.67 -2.72
N THR A 84 10.16 3.87 -3.08
CA THR A 84 9.58 4.16 -4.38
C THR A 84 10.66 4.39 -5.45
N ARG A 85 10.25 4.42 -6.72
CA ARG A 85 11.15 4.69 -7.86
C ARG A 85 11.83 6.06 -7.78
N SER A 86 11.17 7.03 -7.15
CA SER A 86 11.72 8.37 -6.91
C SER A 86 12.77 8.41 -5.78
N GLY A 87 13.06 7.27 -5.15
CA GLY A 87 13.96 7.18 -4.01
C GLY A 87 13.32 7.62 -2.68
N ARG A 88 12.00 7.81 -2.67
CA ARG A 88 11.27 8.15 -1.44
C ARG A 88 11.07 6.87 -0.64
N GLU A 89 11.60 6.86 0.57
CA GLU A 89 11.39 5.80 1.53
C GLU A 89 10.10 6.06 2.34
N LEU A 90 9.27 5.02 2.42
CA LEU A 90 8.02 4.99 3.16
C LEU A 90 8.15 3.88 4.21
N ALA A 91 8.60 4.24 5.40
CA ALA A 91 8.70 3.33 6.55
C ALA A 91 7.35 3.19 7.28
N ASN A 92 7.25 2.16 8.14
CA ASN A 92 6.09 1.83 8.96
C ASN A 92 4.81 1.50 8.17
N LEU A 93 4.96 0.77 7.07
CA LEU A 93 3.84 0.34 6.23
C LEU A 93 3.39 -1.05 6.62
N ARG A 94 2.19 -1.17 7.15
CA ARG A 94 1.53 -2.47 7.27
C ARG A 94 0.75 -2.75 6.00
N MET A 95 0.92 -3.94 5.42
CA MET A 95 0.07 -4.38 4.31
C MET A 95 -1.29 -4.81 4.86
N ASP A 96 -2.37 -4.15 4.46
CA ASP A 96 -3.73 -4.50 4.92
C ASP A 96 -4.48 -5.36 3.91
N SER A 97 -4.26 -5.15 2.62
CA SER A 97 -4.89 -5.97 1.58
C SER A 97 -4.04 -6.06 0.34
N PHE A 98 -4.00 -7.25 -0.24
CA PHE A 98 -3.43 -7.52 -1.55
C PHE A 98 -4.51 -8.19 -2.41
N LYS A 99 -4.76 -7.64 -3.59
CA LYS A 99 -5.71 -8.14 -4.56
C LYS A 99 -5.05 -8.25 -5.91
N VAL A 100 -5.31 -9.35 -6.60
CA VAL A 100 -4.87 -9.58 -7.97
C VAL A 100 -6.12 -9.52 -8.85
N SER A 101 -6.04 -8.86 -10.01
CA SER A 101 -7.15 -8.62 -10.94
C SER A 101 -6.63 -8.67 -12.37
N GLY A 102 -7.48 -8.88 -13.38
CA GLY A 102 -7.06 -8.76 -14.78
C GLY A 102 -5.92 -9.70 -15.17
N GLU A 103 -6.18 -11.01 -15.15
CA GLU A 103 -5.21 -11.97 -15.67
C GLU A 103 -5.23 -12.03 -17.19
N HIS A 104 -4.06 -11.81 -17.79
CA HIS A 104 -3.85 -11.82 -19.22
C HIS A 104 -2.69 -12.75 -19.58
N SER A 105 -2.97 -13.77 -20.37
CA SER A 105 -1.93 -14.53 -21.05
C SER A 105 -1.47 -13.74 -22.27
N ASN A 106 -0.19 -13.35 -22.27
CA ASN A 106 0.45 -12.80 -23.47
C ASN A 106 1.38 -13.89 -24.03
N GLY A 107 1.63 -13.93 -25.33
CA GLY A 107 2.33 -15.06 -25.99
C GLY A 107 3.75 -15.40 -25.46
N THR A 108 4.26 -14.64 -24.49
CA THR A 108 5.56 -14.80 -23.81
C THR A 108 5.47 -14.99 -22.29
N GLY A 109 4.27 -15.02 -21.70
CA GLY A 109 4.08 -15.18 -20.27
C GLY A 109 2.69 -14.80 -19.76
N ILE A 110 2.57 -14.72 -18.45
CA ILE A 110 1.34 -14.35 -17.76
C ILE A 110 1.55 -12.96 -17.17
N VAL A 111 0.58 -12.09 -17.38
CA VAL A 111 0.51 -10.76 -16.80
C VAL A 111 -0.73 -10.70 -15.92
N VAL A 112 -0.60 -10.17 -14.71
CA VAL A 112 -1.74 -9.91 -13.83
C VAL A 112 -1.65 -8.50 -13.30
N ASP A 113 -2.78 -7.81 -13.24
CA ASP A 113 -2.87 -6.55 -12.51
C ASP A 113 -2.99 -6.84 -11.02
N TYR A 114 -2.51 -5.92 -10.19
CA TYR A 114 -2.66 -6.05 -8.75
C TYR A 114 -2.85 -4.70 -8.08
N GLU A 115 -3.42 -4.77 -6.90
CA GLU A 115 -3.68 -3.66 -6.00
C GLU A 115 -3.26 -4.07 -4.58
N ILE A 116 -2.38 -3.28 -3.98
CA ILE A 116 -1.99 -3.39 -2.58
C ILE A 116 -2.42 -2.11 -1.86
N VAL A 117 -3.03 -2.30 -0.69
CA VAL A 117 -3.33 -1.21 0.24
C VAL A 117 -2.47 -1.38 1.47
N TYR A 118 -1.68 -0.36 1.76
CA TYR A 118 -0.88 -0.25 2.97
C TYR A 118 -1.48 0.82 3.89
N THR A 119 -1.39 0.61 5.20
CA THR A 119 -1.57 1.67 6.18
C THR A 119 -0.21 2.06 6.73
N GLN A 120 0.18 3.31 6.51
CA GLN A 120 1.36 3.88 7.13
C GLN A 120 1.03 4.30 8.55
N LEU A 121 1.51 3.56 9.53
CA LEU A 121 1.37 3.93 10.93
C LEU A 121 2.29 5.13 11.21
N ALA A 122 1.74 6.19 11.82
CA ALA A 122 2.54 7.32 12.24
C ALA A 122 3.54 6.82 13.31
N CYS A 123 4.82 7.11 13.14
CA CYS A 123 5.79 6.96 14.23
C CYS A 123 5.31 7.83 15.39
N THR A 124 5.11 7.19 16.54
CA THR A 124 4.97 7.85 17.84
C THR A 124 6.27 8.56 18.21
#